data_AF-R0JZ35-F1
#
_entry.id   AF-R0JZ35-F1
#
_cell.length_a   1.000
_cell.length_b   1.000
_cell.length_c   1.000
_cell.angle_alpha   90.00
_cell.angle_beta   90.00
_cell.angle_gamma   90.00
#
_symmetry.space_group_name_H-M   'P 1'
#
loop_
_entity.id
_entity.type
_entity.pdbx_description
1 polymer ?
#
loop_
_entity_poly.entity_id
_entity_poly.type
_entity_poly.pdbx_seq_one_letter_code
_entity_poly.pdbx_strand_id
1 'polypeptide(L)'
;MAARLANRGISALIPGSSSRAAPLAYRIQHRGFSSSHINAAYATAPKAAVASTSTTSAAKPATSSTTTTTSSAPRTVTPQFSGAKEPPVPTARNVTADSAAAAARRQRSLTDGLSDAPPELEGVPAIDWTRSYHGLGSISFTPEQSEALLAPVTQDDVEVKPDGILYLPEIKYRRILNKAFGPGGWGLAPRGESIVTAKLVTREYGLVVQGRLVSIARGEQQYFDPEGIPTATEGCKSNALMRCCKDLGIASELWDPRFIREFTSKMTKEMWVEHVTTKKRKKIVLRKDDSPKYPFKEVKL
;
A
#
# COMPACT_ATOMS: atom_id res chain seq x y z
N MET A 1 39.00 -10.04 61.42
CA MET A 1 38.17 -10.42 60.25
C MET A 1 37.82 -11.90 60.35
N ALA A 2 36.66 -12.31 59.82
CA ALA A 2 36.14 -13.67 60.00
C ALA A 2 36.15 -14.50 58.70
N ALA A 3 36.62 -15.75 58.82
CA ALA A 3 36.09 -17.00 58.25
C ALA A 3 35.67 -17.18 56.76
N ARG A 4 36.17 -18.29 56.17
CA ARG A 4 35.50 -19.24 55.22
C ARG A 4 35.31 -18.80 53.75
N LEU A 5 35.27 -19.63 52.68
CA LEU A 5 35.40 -21.10 52.36
C LEU A 5 35.94 -21.17 50.89
N ALA A 6 36.88 -22.01 50.43
CA ALA A 6 36.96 -23.47 50.23
C ALA A 6 36.52 -24.04 48.83
N ASN A 7 37.50 -24.66 48.14
CA ASN A 7 37.47 -25.79 47.16
C ASN A 7 36.50 -25.87 45.96
N ARG A 8 37.08 -26.15 44.77
CA ARG A 8 36.79 -27.38 43.96
C ARG A 8 37.78 -27.57 42.79
N GLY A 9 38.19 -28.81 42.53
CA GLY A 9 38.95 -29.22 41.34
C GLY A 9 39.38 -30.70 41.40
N ILE A 10 38.81 -31.55 40.56
CA ILE A 10 39.08 -33.01 40.50
C ILE A 10 39.02 -33.49 39.03
N SER A 11 40.08 -34.20 38.60
CA SER A 11 40.16 -35.18 37.49
C SER A 11 39.79 -34.77 36.04
N ALA A 12 40.26 -35.47 34.99
CA ALA A 12 41.48 -36.27 34.78
C ALA A 12 41.59 -36.55 33.25
N LEU A 13 42.81 -36.72 32.73
CA LEU A 13 43.07 -36.96 31.31
C LEU A 13 43.25 -38.45 30.99
N ILE A 14 42.58 -38.97 29.95
CA ILE A 14 43.01 -40.16 29.19
C ILE A 14 42.65 -39.96 27.69
N PRO A 15 43.58 -40.14 26.74
CA PRO A 15 43.31 -40.09 25.29
C PRO A 15 43.41 -41.46 24.60
N GLY A 16 42.94 -41.57 23.34
CA GLY A 16 43.49 -42.55 22.38
C GLY A 16 42.56 -43.14 21.32
N SER A 17 42.87 -42.85 20.03
CA SER A 17 42.59 -43.67 18.82
C SER A 17 41.13 -44.01 18.43
N SER A 18 40.79 -44.32 17.16
CA SER A 18 41.37 -44.01 15.84
C SER A 18 40.40 -44.56 14.75
N SER A 19 40.52 -44.06 13.50
CA SER A 19 40.16 -44.72 12.22
C SER A 19 38.94 -44.22 11.41
N ARG A 20 39.28 -43.66 10.24
CA ARG A 20 38.68 -43.86 8.88
C ARG A 20 37.20 -44.24 8.73
N ALA A 21 36.47 -43.41 7.97
CA ALA A 21 35.77 -43.83 6.74
C ALA A 21 35.58 -42.63 5.79
N ALA A 22 35.43 -42.90 4.48
CA ALA A 22 35.40 -41.90 3.40
C ALA A 22 33.95 -41.60 2.91
N PRO A 23 33.70 -40.61 2.02
CA PRO A 23 32.36 -40.08 1.79
C PRO A 23 31.55 -40.87 0.75
N LEU A 24 30.22 -40.82 0.88
CA LEU A 24 29.28 -41.37 -0.10
C LEU A 24 28.60 -40.23 -0.88
N ALA A 25 29.06 -40.03 -2.11
CA ALA A 25 28.42 -39.12 -3.07
C ALA A 25 27.14 -39.75 -3.63
N TYR A 26 25.99 -39.06 -3.52
CA TYR A 26 24.76 -39.52 -4.15
C TYR A 26 24.58 -38.86 -5.53
N ARG A 27 24.52 -39.70 -6.56
CA ARG A 27 24.55 -39.33 -7.98
C ARG A 27 23.12 -39.39 -8.54
N ILE A 28 22.42 -38.26 -8.58
CA ILE A 28 21.08 -38.19 -9.18
C ILE A 28 21.19 -37.92 -10.68
N GLN A 29 20.49 -38.73 -11.48
CA GLN A 29 20.58 -38.75 -12.93
C GLN A 29 19.69 -37.69 -13.57
N HIS A 30 20.20 -36.98 -14.58
CA HIS A 30 19.40 -36.14 -15.46
C HIS A 30 18.49 -37.02 -16.33
N ARG A 31 17.18 -36.81 -16.27
CA ARG A 31 16.25 -37.19 -17.35
C ARG A 31 16.02 -35.95 -18.21
N GLY A 32 16.52 -35.98 -19.45
CA GLY A 32 16.12 -35.01 -20.46
C GLY A 32 14.70 -35.32 -20.94
N PHE A 33 13.85 -34.30 -21.01
CA PHE A 33 12.66 -34.33 -21.85
C PHE A 33 12.96 -33.57 -23.14
N SER A 34 12.70 -34.22 -24.27
CA SER A 34 12.73 -33.65 -25.61
C SER A 34 11.31 -33.69 -26.20
N SER A 35 11.10 -33.01 -27.33
CA SER A 35 9.82 -32.69 -27.98
C SER A 35 8.98 -31.62 -27.26
N SER A 36 8.34 -30.66 -27.95
CA SER A 36 8.41 -30.32 -29.39
C SER A 36 7.84 -28.92 -29.62
N HIS A 37 8.39 -28.17 -30.59
CA HIS A 37 7.79 -26.93 -31.05
C HIS A 37 6.47 -27.19 -31.78
N ILE A 38 5.40 -26.49 -31.39
CA ILE A 38 4.19 -26.37 -32.20
C ILE A 38 4.12 -24.91 -32.68
N ASN A 39 4.53 -24.69 -33.93
CA ASN A 39 4.16 -23.50 -34.67
C ASN A 39 2.72 -23.68 -35.18
N ALA A 40 1.81 -22.82 -34.75
CA ALA A 40 0.48 -22.70 -35.35
C ALA A 40 0.24 -21.23 -35.72
N ALA A 41 0.62 -20.87 -36.95
CA ALA A 41 0.29 -19.57 -37.51
C ALA A 41 -1.20 -19.55 -37.91
N TYR A 42 -1.92 -18.51 -37.49
CA TYR A 42 -3.10 -18.03 -38.21
C TYR A 42 -3.00 -16.52 -38.42
N ALA A 43 -2.55 -16.16 -39.61
CA ALA A 43 -2.69 -14.82 -40.13
C ALA A 43 -3.98 -14.73 -40.95
N THR A 44 -4.87 -13.81 -40.60
CA THR A 44 -5.92 -13.32 -41.51
C THR A 44 -6.11 -11.82 -41.31
N ALA A 45 -5.59 -11.04 -42.25
CA ALA A 45 -6.04 -9.67 -42.49
C ALA A 45 -7.07 -9.67 -43.62
N PRO A 46 -7.99 -8.70 -43.63
CA PRO A 46 -8.20 -7.87 -44.82
C PRO A 46 -7.99 -6.40 -44.43
N LYS A 47 -7.02 -5.69 -45.03
CA LYS A 47 -7.06 -5.08 -46.37
C LYS A 47 -8.02 -3.88 -46.45
N ALA A 48 -7.43 -2.73 -46.76
CA ALA A 48 -8.05 -1.41 -46.73
C ALA A 48 -9.02 -1.14 -47.89
N ALA A 49 -9.86 -0.12 -47.70
CA ALA A 49 -10.41 0.71 -48.78
C ALA A 49 -10.20 2.19 -48.44
N VAL A 50 -9.91 2.99 -49.47
CA VAL A 50 -9.52 4.41 -49.39
C VAL A 50 -10.71 5.30 -49.82
N ALA A 51 -10.61 6.59 -49.49
CA ALA A 51 -11.41 7.77 -49.86
C ALA A 51 -12.12 7.74 -51.27
N SER A 52 -13.07 8.63 -51.62
CA SER A 52 -13.15 10.07 -51.29
C SER A 52 -14.40 10.77 -51.90
N THR A 53 -14.83 11.92 -51.33
CA THR A 53 -15.33 13.13 -52.08
C THR A 53 -16.71 13.03 -52.83
N SER A 54 -17.63 14.01 -52.98
CA SER A 54 -17.80 15.44 -52.58
C SER A 54 -19.26 15.91 -52.71
N THR A 55 -19.63 17.01 -52.03
CA THR A 55 -20.46 18.20 -52.40
C THR A 55 -20.93 18.90 -51.10
N THR A 56 -21.37 20.16 -50.97
CA THR A 56 -21.08 21.52 -51.54
C THR A 56 -21.42 22.55 -50.41
N SER A 57 -21.19 23.87 -50.43
CA SER A 57 -20.99 24.85 -51.52
C SER A 57 -20.17 26.10 -51.06
N ALA A 58 -20.33 27.23 -51.75
CA ALA A 58 -19.68 28.55 -51.55
C ALA A 58 -20.25 29.40 -50.36
N ALA A 59 -19.75 30.58 -49.95
CA ALA A 59 -18.81 31.55 -50.58
C ALA A 59 -18.04 32.48 -49.58
N LYS A 60 -17.07 33.25 -50.10
CA LYS A 60 -16.30 34.39 -49.51
C LYS A 60 -16.78 35.71 -50.25
N PRO A 61 -16.23 36.97 -50.13
CA PRO A 61 -15.02 37.48 -49.42
C PRO A 61 -15.00 38.91 -48.76
N ALA A 62 -14.09 39.10 -47.78
CA ALA A 62 -13.19 40.28 -47.52
C ALA A 62 -13.78 41.68 -47.15
N THR A 63 -13.05 42.72 -46.66
CA THR A 63 -11.59 43.07 -46.67
C THR A 63 -11.18 44.10 -45.57
N SER A 64 -9.86 44.26 -45.29
CA SER A 64 -9.14 45.48 -44.79
C SER A 64 -9.23 45.86 -43.28
N SER A 65 -8.24 46.48 -42.59
CA SER A 65 -6.80 46.83 -42.83
C SER A 65 -6.18 47.37 -41.49
N THR A 66 -5.03 46.90 -40.96
CA THR A 66 -3.60 47.30 -41.20
C THR A 66 -2.97 48.29 -40.16
N THR A 67 -1.92 47.84 -39.43
CA THR A 67 -0.91 48.59 -38.60
C THR A 67 -1.39 49.45 -37.40
N THR A 68 -0.62 49.72 -36.33
CA THR A 68 0.82 50.06 -36.26
C THR A 68 1.46 49.71 -34.90
N THR A 69 2.80 49.61 -34.85
CA THR A 69 3.64 49.36 -33.66
C THR A 69 4.01 50.63 -32.88
N THR A 70 3.97 50.59 -31.54
CA THR A 70 4.78 51.46 -30.65
C THR A 70 5.21 50.74 -29.37
N SER A 71 6.47 50.91 -28.99
CA SER A 71 7.10 50.34 -27.80
C SER A 71 7.03 51.29 -26.59
N SER A 72 6.81 50.78 -25.38
CA SER A 72 7.15 51.50 -24.13
C SER A 72 7.47 50.54 -22.98
N ALA A 73 8.27 51.02 -22.01
CA ALA A 73 9.01 50.21 -21.04
C ALA A 73 8.16 49.66 -19.86
N PRO A 74 8.59 48.57 -19.20
CA PRO A 74 7.92 48.06 -18.00
C PRO A 74 8.09 49.03 -16.82
N ARG A 75 6.97 49.44 -16.21
CA ARG A 75 6.96 50.20 -14.96
C ARG A 75 7.02 49.27 -13.75
N THR A 76 8.11 49.34 -13.00
CA THR A 76 8.20 48.75 -11.65
C THR A 76 7.18 49.40 -10.72
N VAL A 77 6.28 48.61 -10.14
CA VAL A 77 5.35 49.07 -9.10
C VAL A 77 5.89 48.64 -7.74
N THR A 78 6.48 49.60 -7.01
CA THR A 78 6.90 49.42 -5.61
C THR A 78 5.71 49.72 -4.69
N PRO A 79 5.18 48.75 -3.92
CA PRO A 79 4.12 49.05 -2.96
C PRO A 79 4.70 49.79 -1.74
N GLN A 80 4.24 51.02 -1.52
CA GLN A 80 4.63 51.86 -0.39
C GLN A 80 3.82 51.47 0.86
N PHE A 81 4.48 50.85 1.84
CA PHE A 81 3.85 50.51 3.13
C PHE A 81 3.78 51.74 4.05
N SER A 82 2.57 52.29 4.23
CA SER A 82 2.30 53.31 5.24
C SER A 82 1.95 52.68 6.60
N GLY A 83 2.86 52.82 7.57
CA GLY A 83 2.58 52.79 9.02
C GLY A 83 1.64 51.69 9.55
N ALA A 84 2.14 50.47 9.66
CA ALA A 84 1.44 49.43 10.42
C ALA A 84 1.52 49.71 11.93
N LYS A 85 0.38 50.07 12.53
CA LYS A 85 0.21 50.16 13.99
C LYS A 85 0.27 48.77 14.62
N GLU A 86 0.83 48.68 15.82
CA GLU A 86 1.04 47.43 16.58
C GLU A 86 -0.23 46.57 16.68
N PRO A 87 -0.14 45.23 16.47
CA PRO A 87 -1.32 44.37 16.40
C PRO A 87 -2.01 44.21 17.77
N PRO A 88 -3.36 44.20 17.82
CA PRO A 88 -4.09 44.13 19.09
C PRO A 88 -4.08 42.73 19.73
N VAL A 89 -4.31 42.74 21.05
CA VAL A 89 -4.32 41.60 21.99
C VAL A 89 -5.28 40.46 21.56
N PRO A 90 -4.98 39.18 21.87
CA PRO A 90 -5.64 38.04 21.21
C PRO A 90 -7.17 37.97 21.39
N THR A 91 -7.89 37.95 20.28
CA THR A 91 -9.34 37.71 20.26
C THR A 91 -9.65 36.21 20.30
N ALA A 92 -10.87 35.83 20.71
CA ALA A 92 -11.30 34.45 21.00
C ALA A 92 -11.10 33.39 19.88
N ARG A 93 -10.76 33.78 18.64
CA ARG A 93 -10.33 32.85 17.58
C ARG A 93 -8.99 32.15 17.87
N ASN A 94 -8.09 32.76 18.65
CA ASN A 94 -6.87 32.08 19.07
C ASN A 94 -7.18 31.05 20.17
N VAL A 95 -8.10 31.35 21.10
CA VAL A 95 -8.47 30.43 22.19
C VAL A 95 -9.03 29.11 21.66
N THR A 96 -9.79 29.11 20.57
CA THR A 96 -10.26 27.86 19.92
C THR A 96 -9.15 27.12 19.18
N ALA A 97 -8.23 27.82 18.52
CA ALA A 97 -7.06 27.22 17.88
C ALA A 97 -6.09 26.60 18.90
N ASP A 98 -5.79 27.32 19.99
CA ASP A 98 -4.94 26.86 21.09
C ASP A 98 -5.61 25.74 21.90
N SER A 99 -6.93 25.78 22.09
CA SER A 99 -7.67 24.66 22.70
C SER A 99 -7.69 23.43 21.80
N ALA A 100 -7.82 23.59 20.48
CA ALA A 100 -7.71 22.48 19.53
C ALA A 100 -6.28 21.93 19.48
N ALA A 101 -5.25 22.78 19.54
CA ALA A 101 -3.85 22.38 19.61
C ALA A 101 -3.52 21.70 20.96
N ALA A 102 -4.08 22.17 22.08
CA ALA A 102 -3.95 21.54 23.39
C ALA A 102 -4.71 20.20 23.46
N ALA A 103 -5.89 20.10 22.85
CA ALA A 103 -6.60 18.84 22.69
C ALA A 103 -5.81 17.86 21.81
N ALA A 104 -5.23 18.31 20.69
CA ALA A 104 -4.37 17.49 19.84
C ALA A 104 -3.08 17.06 20.57
N ARG A 105 -2.47 17.92 21.39
CA ARG A 105 -1.35 17.56 22.29
C ARG A 105 -1.76 16.53 23.34
N ARG A 106 -2.97 16.62 23.91
CA ARG A 106 -3.53 15.58 24.79
C ARG A 106 -3.89 14.30 24.05
N GLN A 107 -4.24 14.35 22.76
CA GLN A 107 -4.43 13.13 21.95
C GLN A 107 -3.10 12.44 21.62
N ARG A 108 -2.02 13.21 21.41
CA ARG A 108 -0.65 12.67 21.38
C ARG A 108 -0.21 12.05 22.72
N SER A 109 -0.91 12.29 23.83
CA SER A 109 -0.63 11.59 25.09
C SER A 109 -0.91 10.08 25.04
N LEU A 110 -1.53 9.57 23.95
CA LEU A 110 -1.71 8.15 23.70
C LEU A 110 -0.56 7.51 22.90
N THR A 111 0.47 8.26 22.51
CA THR A 111 1.74 7.68 22.02
C THR A 111 2.76 7.46 23.16
N ASP A 112 2.47 7.95 24.37
CA ASP A 112 3.34 7.81 25.52
C ASP A 112 3.52 6.32 25.88
N GLY A 113 4.76 5.86 25.92
CA GLY A 113 5.13 4.45 26.08
C GLY A 113 5.11 3.59 24.81
N LEU A 114 4.72 4.10 23.63
CA LEU A 114 4.79 3.31 22.40
C LEU A 114 6.23 3.19 21.86
N SER A 115 7.02 4.26 21.99
CA SER A 115 8.46 4.35 21.70
C SER A 115 8.90 3.64 20.40
N ASP A 116 8.08 3.70 19.36
CA ASP A 116 8.23 2.89 18.14
C ASP A 116 8.98 3.62 17.02
N ALA A 117 9.55 4.78 17.31
CA ALA A 117 10.38 5.56 16.40
C ALA A 117 11.54 4.70 15.85
N PRO A 118 11.86 4.80 14.54
CA PRO A 118 13.01 4.10 13.97
C PRO A 118 14.31 4.52 14.68
N PRO A 119 15.24 3.59 14.94
CA PRO A 119 16.48 3.90 15.67
C PRO A 119 17.39 4.83 14.87
N GLU A 120 18.01 5.78 15.55
CA GLU A 120 19.06 6.62 14.97
C GLU A 120 20.35 5.80 14.84
N LEU A 121 20.84 5.65 13.59
CA LEU A 121 22.02 4.85 13.27
C LEU A 121 23.23 5.75 13.00
N GLU A 122 23.96 6.12 14.04
CA GLU A 122 25.25 6.80 13.88
C GLU A 122 26.33 5.83 13.38
N GLY A 123 27.13 6.25 12.39
CA GLY A 123 28.34 5.54 11.95
C GLY A 123 28.14 4.26 11.12
N VAL A 124 26.92 3.82 10.84
CA VAL A 124 26.65 2.63 10.01
C VAL A 124 26.37 3.04 8.56
N PRO A 125 27.03 2.47 7.53
CA PRO A 125 26.77 2.76 6.11
C PRO A 125 25.47 2.11 5.59
N ALA A 126 24.48 1.87 6.46
CA ALA A 126 23.20 1.29 6.11
C ALA A 126 22.26 2.37 5.54
N ILE A 127 21.34 1.96 4.65
CA ILE A 127 20.35 2.88 4.08
C ILE A 127 19.32 3.24 5.15
N ASP A 128 19.26 4.52 5.54
CA ASP A 128 18.17 5.06 6.36
C ASP A 128 16.86 5.11 5.56
N TRP A 129 16.02 4.09 5.74
CA TRP A 129 14.72 4.00 5.08
C TRP A 129 13.67 5.01 5.59
N THR A 130 13.95 5.79 6.65
CA THR A 130 13.02 6.82 7.13
C THR A 130 12.99 8.03 6.19
N ARG A 131 14.16 8.41 5.67
CA ARG A 131 14.33 9.61 4.81
C ARG A 131 14.75 9.27 3.39
N SER A 132 15.41 8.14 3.15
CA SER A 132 15.94 7.78 1.82
C SER A 132 14.85 7.45 0.79
N TYR A 133 15.18 7.72 -0.48
CA TYR A 133 14.44 7.30 -1.67
C TYR A 133 15.25 6.32 -2.55
N HIS A 134 16.23 5.63 -1.95
CA HIS A 134 17.19 4.76 -2.65
C HIS A 134 16.52 3.73 -3.57
N GLY A 135 16.87 3.78 -4.86
CA GLY A 135 16.40 2.83 -5.89
C GLY A 135 14.95 3.01 -6.34
N LEU A 136 14.25 4.06 -5.89
CA LEU A 136 12.91 4.37 -6.39
C LEU A 136 12.98 4.77 -7.86
N GLY A 137 12.25 4.05 -8.71
CA GLY A 137 12.21 4.30 -10.17
C GLY A 137 13.51 4.04 -10.92
N SER A 138 14.56 3.48 -10.30
CA SER A 138 15.87 3.30 -10.94
C SER A 138 15.92 2.16 -11.96
N ILE A 139 15.12 1.11 -11.76
CA ILE A 139 15.09 -0.09 -12.61
C ILE A 139 13.71 -0.74 -12.58
N SER A 140 13.30 -1.34 -13.70
CA SER A 140 12.12 -2.21 -13.78
C SER A 140 12.37 -3.56 -13.10
N PHE A 141 11.30 -4.27 -12.73
CA PHE A 141 11.42 -5.68 -12.34
C PHE A 141 11.69 -6.57 -13.56
N THR A 142 12.10 -7.82 -13.34
CA THR A 142 12.27 -8.77 -14.46
C THR A 142 10.92 -9.07 -15.13
N PRO A 143 10.89 -9.59 -16.38
CA PRO A 143 9.64 -9.93 -17.06
C PRO A 143 8.78 -10.91 -16.26
N GLU A 144 9.38 -11.97 -15.70
CA GLU A 144 8.70 -12.98 -14.87
C GLU A 144 8.07 -12.37 -13.61
N GLN A 145 8.75 -11.42 -12.99
CA GLN A 145 8.24 -10.71 -11.82
C GLN A 145 7.09 -9.78 -12.21
N SER A 146 7.24 -9.05 -13.32
CA SER A 146 6.20 -8.16 -13.84
C SER A 146 4.93 -8.94 -14.21
N GLU A 147 5.07 -10.11 -14.84
CA GLU A 147 3.97 -11.03 -15.12
C GLU A 147 3.29 -11.51 -13.82
N ALA A 148 4.06 -11.89 -12.80
CA ALA A 148 3.50 -12.33 -11.52
C ALA A 148 2.77 -11.22 -10.73
N LEU A 149 3.18 -9.96 -10.89
CA LEU A 149 2.59 -8.79 -10.22
C LEU A 149 1.35 -8.26 -10.94
N LEU A 150 1.35 -8.31 -12.28
CA LEU A 150 0.26 -7.85 -13.15
C LEU A 150 -0.74 -8.96 -13.51
N ALA A 151 -0.58 -10.16 -12.95
CA ALA A 151 -1.51 -11.27 -13.12
C ALA A 151 -2.93 -10.88 -12.64
N PRO A 152 -3.99 -11.21 -13.41
CA PRO A 152 -5.38 -10.98 -13.00
C PRO A 152 -5.71 -11.66 -11.66
N VAL A 153 -6.55 -11.01 -10.87
CA VAL A 153 -7.04 -11.52 -9.59
C VAL A 153 -8.08 -12.61 -9.83
N THR A 154 -7.87 -13.77 -9.18
CA THR A 154 -8.88 -14.83 -9.11
C THR A 154 -10.17 -14.27 -8.52
N GLN A 155 -11.30 -14.37 -9.23
CA GLN A 155 -12.58 -13.83 -8.76
C GLN A 155 -12.99 -14.42 -7.40
N ASP A 156 -12.65 -15.68 -7.14
CA ASP A 156 -12.88 -16.35 -5.86
C ASP A 156 -12.07 -15.78 -4.68
N ASP A 157 -10.99 -15.04 -4.95
CA ASP A 157 -10.18 -14.40 -3.93
C ASP A 157 -10.69 -12.99 -3.56
N VAL A 158 -11.66 -12.46 -4.31
CA VAL A 158 -12.26 -11.15 -4.06
C VAL A 158 -13.40 -11.27 -3.06
N GLU A 159 -13.31 -10.46 -2.01
CA GLU A 159 -14.29 -10.36 -0.93
C GLU A 159 -15.14 -9.09 -1.07
N VAL A 160 -16.31 -9.12 -0.44
CA VAL A 160 -17.33 -8.06 -0.56
C VAL A 160 -17.69 -7.56 0.84
N LYS A 161 -17.43 -6.28 1.10
CA LYS A 161 -17.90 -5.64 2.35
C LYS A 161 -19.42 -5.46 2.32
N PRO A 162 -20.10 -5.37 3.49
CA PRO A 162 -21.56 -5.19 3.56
C PRO A 162 -22.10 -3.92 2.87
N ASP A 163 -21.23 -2.95 2.58
CA ASP A 163 -21.50 -1.71 1.83
C ASP A 163 -21.37 -1.86 0.30
N GLY A 164 -20.97 -3.05 -0.18
CA GLY A 164 -20.72 -3.35 -1.59
C GLY A 164 -19.30 -3.09 -2.08
N ILE A 165 -18.38 -2.62 -1.23
CA ILE A 165 -17.00 -2.38 -1.62
C ILE A 165 -16.26 -3.71 -1.79
N LEU A 166 -15.73 -3.93 -2.99
CA LEU A 166 -14.86 -5.05 -3.32
C LEU A 166 -13.48 -4.86 -2.69
N TYR A 167 -12.88 -5.92 -2.15
CA TYR A 167 -11.50 -5.90 -1.67
C TYR A 167 -10.82 -7.25 -1.84
N LEU A 168 -9.51 -7.21 -2.03
CA LEU A 168 -8.66 -8.40 -1.94
C LEU A 168 -8.14 -8.52 -0.49
N PRO A 169 -8.24 -9.69 0.17
CA PRO A 169 -7.69 -9.88 1.51
C PRO A 169 -6.16 -9.72 1.55
N GLU A 170 -5.65 -9.10 2.63
CA GLU A 170 -4.23 -8.81 2.86
C GLU A 170 -3.29 -9.99 2.56
N ILE A 171 -3.67 -11.21 2.99
CA ILE A 171 -2.88 -12.43 2.79
C ILE A 171 -2.61 -12.73 1.31
N LYS A 172 -3.50 -12.31 0.40
CA LYS A 172 -3.34 -12.52 -1.05
C LYS A 172 -2.24 -11.62 -1.61
N TYR A 173 -2.18 -10.35 -1.20
CA TYR A 173 -1.05 -9.46 -1.52
C TYR A 173 0.28 -10.05 -1.06
N ARG A 174 0.36 -10.54 0.19
CA ARG A 174 1.59 -11.19 0.70
C ARG A 174 1.99 -12.42 -0.12
N ARG A 175 1.03 -13.22 -0.57
CA ARG A 175 1.28 -14.39 -1.45
C ARG A 175 1.79 -13.96 -2.83
N ILE A 176 1.24 -12.89 -3.41
CA ILE A 176 1.71 -12.34 -4.69
C ILE A 176 3.14 -11.78 -4.56
N LEU A 177 3.44 -11.03 -3.50
CA LEU A 177 4.80 -10.54 -3.21
C LEU A 177 5.79 -11.70 -2.98
N ASN A 178 5.40 -12.74 -2.25
CA ASN A 178 6.24 -13.94 -2.08
C ASN A 178 6.43 -14.72 -3.39
N LYS A 179 5.43 -14.75 -4.29
CA LYS A 179 5.55 -15.37 -5.62
C LYS A 179 6.49 -14.59 -6.53
N ALA A 180 6.42 -13.26 -6.53
CA ALA A 180 7.23 -12.40 -7.38
C ALA A 180 8.67 -12.20 -6.86
N PHE A 181 8.85 -12.03 -5.55
CA PHE A 181 10.13 -11.61 -4.98
C PHE A 181 10.81 -12.65 -4.08
N GLY A 182 10.08 -13.72 -3.71
CA GLY A 182 10.53 -14.68 -2.71
C GLY A 182 10.34 -14.18 -1.27
N PRO A 183 10.16 -15.07 -0.27
CA PRO A 183 10.24 -14.71 1.13
C PRO A 183 11.59 -14.05 1.47
N GLY A 184 11.56 -12.92 2.18
CA GLY A 184 12.76 -12.11 2.48
C GLY A 184 13.20 -11.18 1.34
N GLY A 185 12.65 -11.31 0.13
CA GLY A 185 12.90 -10.40 -0.99
C GLY A 185 12.19 -9.04 -0.89
N TRP A 186 11.33 -8.84 0.12
CA TRP A 186 10.55 -7.62 0.33
C TRP A 186 10.24 -7.38 1.82
N GLY A 187 9.92 -6.13 2.17
CA GLY A 187 9.48 -5.75 3.52
C GLY A 187 8.92 -4.33 3.59
N LEU A 188 8.23 -4.00 4.68
CA LEU A 188 7.82 -2.62 4.99
C LEU A 188 8.82 -1.99 5.98
N ALA A 189 9.46 -0.90 5.56
CA ALA A 189 10.24 -0.05 6.44
C ALA A 189 9.35 1.07 7.01
N PRO A 190 9.23 1.23 8.34
CA PRO A 190 8.51 2.36 8.93
C PRO A 190 9.27 3.68 8.68
N ARG A 191 8.56 4.75 8.32
CA ARG A 191 9.16 6.05 7.93
C ARG A 191 9.02 7.18 8.96
N GLY A 192 8.41 6.88 10.10
CA GLY A 192 8.26 7.80 11.23
C GLY A 192 7.71 7.07 12.43
N GLU A 193 7.41 7.78 13.51
CA GLU A 193 6.67 7.27 14.68
C GLU A 193 5.20 6.97 14.33
N SER A 194 4.55 6.08 15.07
CA SER A 194 3.08 5.90 14.99
C SER A 194 2.35 7.09 15.59
N ILE A 195 1.45 7.70 14.82
CA ILE A 195 0.53 8.71 15.34
C ILE A 195 -0.71 8.00 15.87
N VAL A 196 -0.82 7.94 17.21
CA VAL A 196 -2.01 7.45 17.90
C VAL A 196 -2.92 8.64 18.24
N THR A 197 -4.19 8.50 17.91
CA THR A 197 -5.29 9.40 18.29
C THR A 197 -6.41 8.56 18.88
N ALA A 198 -7.34 9.13 19.65
CA ALA A 198 -8.32 8.39 20.46
C ALA A 198 -9.24 7.38 19.72
N LYS A 199 -9.20 7.31 18.38
CA LYS A 199 -9.93 6.32 17.56
C LYS A 199 -9.14 5.77 16.37
N LEU A 200 -7.89 6.16 16.18
CA LEU A 200 -7.11 5.87 14.97
C LEU A 200 -5.61 5.79 15.26
N VAL A 201 -4.97 4.71 14.81
CA VAL A 201 -3.52 4.62 14.65
C VAL A 201 -3.18 4.87 13.18
N THR A 202 -2.20 5.73 12.90
CA THR A 202 -1.69 5.95 11.54
C THR A 202 -0.18 6.10 11.50
N ARG A 203 0.46 5.51 10.48
CA ARG A 203 1.92 5.51 10.32
C ARG A 203 2.29 5.45 8.84
N GLU A 204 3.39 6.08 8.45
CA GLU A 204 3.94 5.97 7.10
C GLU A 204 4.90 4.78 6.98
N TYR A 205 4.79 4.04 5.87
CA TYR A 205 5.67 2.92 5.55
C TYR A 205 6.17 3.04 4.11
N GLY A 206 7.44 2.70 3.89
CA GLY A 206 8.01 2.44 2.57
C GLY A 206 8.01 0.95 2.28
N LEU A 207 7.48 0.54 1.13
CA LEU A 207 7.68 -0.81 0.62
C LEU A 207 9.08 -0.89 0.00
N VAL A 208 9.93 -1.74 0.58
CA VAL A 208 11.26 -2.07 0.08
C VAL A 208 11.20 -3.45 -0.57
N VAL A 209 11.74 -3.58 -1.78
CA VAL A 209 11.86 -4.85 -2.50
C VAL A 209 13.30 -4.93 -3.01
N GLN A 210 13.98 -6.06 -2.78
CA GLN A 210 15.33 -6.33 -3.28
C GLN A 210 16.34 -5.17 -3.03
N GLY A 211 16.27 -4.53 -1.85
CA GLY A 211 17.18 -3.44 -1.46
C GLY A 211 16.87 -2.05 -2.05
N ARG A 212 15.70 -1.87 -2.69
CA ARG A 212 15.24 -0.57 -3.21
C ARG A 212 13.84 -0.21 -2.71
N LEU A 213 13.61 1.08 -2.52
CA LEU A 213 12.28 1.63 -2.28
C LEU A 213 11.43 1.48 -3.55
N VAL A 214 10.18 1.06 -3.38
CA VAL A 214 9.21 0.83 -4.47
C VAL A 214 8.04 1.79 -4.39
N SER A 215 7.51 2.01 -3.18
CA SER A 215 6.34 2.84 -2.92
C SER A 215 6.36 3.33 -1.48
N ILE A 216 5.71 4.45 -1.20
CA ILE A 216 5.44 4.96 0.15
C ILE A 216 3.94 5.14 0.31
N ALA A 217 3.37 4.59 1.38
CA ALA A 217 1.98 4.83 1.73
C ALA A 217 1.81 5.03 3.24
N ARG A 218 0.78 5.81 3.59
CA ARG A 218 0.31 5.92 4.96
C ARG A 218 -0.71 4.83 5.26
N GLY A 219 -0.41 3.99 6.24
CA GLY A 219 -1.34 3.07 6.85
C GLY A 219 -2.24 3.77 7.85
N GLU A 220 -3.46 3.29 8.00
CA GLU A 220 -4.37 3.73 9.06
C GLU A 220 -5.25 2.56 9.52
N GLN A 221 -5.60 2.55 10.80
CA GLN A 221 -6.51 1.58 11.37
C GLN A 221 -7.30 2.20 12.52
N GLN A 222 -8.63 2.07 12.47
CA GLN A 222 -9.51 2.54 13.53
C GLN A 222 -9.57 1.55 14.69
N TYR A 223 -9.76 2.07 15.89
CA TYR A 223 -9.96 1.30 17.11
C TYR A 223 -11.00 1.98 18.01
N PHE A 224 -11.58 1.21 18.95
CA PHE A 224 -12.67 1.68 19.82
C PHE A 224 -12.28 1.80 21.30
N ASP A 225 -11.25 1.06 21.71
CA ASP A 225 -10.74 0.95 23.08
C ASP A 225 -9.20 1.05 23.03
N PRO A 226 -8.53 1.85 23.89
CA PRO A 226 -7.07 1.88 24.00
C PRO A 226 -6.38 0.52 24.10
N GLU A 227 -7.00 -0.49 24.72
CA GLU A 227 -6.45 -1.87 24.75
C GLU A 227 -6.32 -2.48 23.33
N GLY A 228 -7.04 -1.95 22.36
CA GLY A 228 -6.96 -2.33 20.95
C GLY A 228 -5.80 -1.69 20.17
N ILE A 229 -5.01 -0.78 20.75
CA ILE A 229 -3.90 -0.09 20.07
C ILE A 229 -2.89 -1.07 19.44
N PRO A 230 -2.40 -2.15 20.11
CA PRO A 230 -1.44 -3.08 19.51
C PRO A 230 -1.98 -3.76 18.23
N THR A 231 -3.24 -4.20 18.28
CA THR A 231 -3.94 -4.76 17.10
C THR A 231 -4.13 -3.71 16.01
N ALA A 232 -4.41 -2.46 16.38
CA ALA A 232 -4.53 -1.36 15.43
C ALA A 232 -3.20 -1.02 14.76
N THR A 233 -2.07 -1.11 15.46
CA THR A 233 -0.72 -0.90 14.88
C THR A 233 -0.39 -1.94 13.81
N GLU A 234 -0.67 -3.23 14.04
CA GLU A 234 -0.50 -4.24 12.99
C GLU A 234 -1.51 -4.08 11.83
N GLY A 235 -2.76 -3.72 12.12
CA GLY A 235 -3.75 -3.39 11.08
C GLY A 235 -3.33 -2.19 10.21
N CYS A 236 -2.72 -1.17 10.82
CA CYS A 236 -2.18 0.02 10.15
C CYS A 236 -1.05 -0.38 9.16
N LYS A 237 -0.11 -1.21 9.60
CA LYS A 237 0.97 -1.77 8.78
C LYS A 237 0.44 -2.60 7.60
N SER A 238 -0.54 -3.46 7.84
CA SER A 238 -1.21 -4.23 6.80
C SER A 238 -2.00 -3.35 5.81
N ASN A 239 -2.63 -2.27 6.29
CA ASN A 239 -3.29 -1.28 5.44
C ASN A 239 -2.29 -0.58 4.51
N ALA A 240 -1.14 -0.15 5.04
CA ALA A 240 -0.06 0.44 4.24
C ALA A 240 0.45 -0.54 3.17
N LEU A 241 0.62 -1.82 3.51
CA LEU A 241 1.09 -2.84 2.55
C LEU A 241 0.21 -2.88 1.29
N MET A 242 -1.10 -2.97 1.48
CA MET A 242 -2.05 -3.05 0.36
C MET A 242 -2.04 -1.78 -0.49
N ARG A 243 -1.86 -0.61 0.13
CA ARG A 243 -1.72 0.68 -0.59
C ARG A 243 -0.43 0.71 -1.43
N CYS A 244 0.72 0.32 -0.86
CA CYS A 244 1.98 0.22 -1.60
C CYS A 244 1.93 -0.80 -2.75
N CYS A 245 1.20 -1.90 -2.58
CA CYS A 245 1.04 -2.93 -3.62
C CYS A 245 0.29 -2.42 -4.86
N LYS A 246 -0.50 -1.34 -4.75
CA LYS A 246 -1.19 -0.74 -5.89
C LYS A 246 -0.22 -0.17 -6.92
N ASP A 247 0.90 0.42 -6.47
CA ASP A 247 1.93 0.98 -7.36
C ASP A 247 2.73 -0.12 -8.08
N LEU A 248 2.67 -1.35 -7.60
CA LEU A 248 3.16 -2.55 -8.30
C LEU A 248 2.15 -3.11 -9.32
N GLY A 249 0.95 -2.54 -9.42
CA GLY A 249 -0.13 -3.00 -10.29
C GLY A 249 -0.99 -4.14 -9.72
N ILE A 250 -0.64 -4.68 -8.54
CA ILE A 250 -1.34 -5.80 -7.90
C ILE A 250 -2.80 -5.41 -7.61
N ALA A 251 -3.74 -6.24 -8.07
CA ALA A 251 -5.18 -6.06 -7.86
C ALA A 251 -5.73 -4.70 -8.34
N SER A 252 -5.08 -4.10 -9.33
CA SER A 252 -5.45 -2.80 -9.92
C SER A 252 -6.87 -2.78 -10.49
N GLU A 253 -7.37 -3.91 -11.02
CA GLU A 253 -8.73 -4.05 -11.54
C GLU A 253 -9.84 -3.83 -10.51
N LEU A 254 -9.57 -4.02 -9.20
CA LEU A 254 -10.53 -3.70 -8.13
C LEU A 254 -10.84 -2.20 -8.04
N TRP A 255 -10.11 -1.36 -8.78
CA TRP A 255 -10.34 0.07 -8.93
C TRP A 255 -10.90 0.46 -10.30
N ASP A 256 -11.07 -0.48 -11.24
CA ASP A 256 -11.69 -0.22 -12.55
C ASP A 256 -13.23 -0.22 -12.42
N PRO A 257 -13.93 0.89 -12.71
CA PRO A 257 -15.39 0.94 -12.72
C PRO A 257 -16.05 -0.07 -13.67
N ARG A 258 -15.35 -0.63 -14.65
CA ARG A 258 -15.88 -1.71 -15.51
C ARG A 258 -15.87 -3.05 -14.78
N PHE A 259 -14.70 -3.46 -14.27
CA PHE A 259 -14.56 -4.66 -13.44
C PHE A 259 -15.53 -4.66 -12.26
N ILE A 260 -15.61 -3.54 -11.52
CA ILE A 260 -16.50 -3.42 -10.36
C ILE A 260 -17.96 -3.71 -10.76
N ARG A 261 -18.48 -3.08 -11.82
CA ARG A 261 -19.87 -3.30 -12.28
C ARG A 261 -20.10 -4.75 -12.71
N GLU A 262 -19.16 -5.33 -13.46
CA GLU A 262 -19.24 -6.70 -13.92
C GLU A 262 -19.24 -7.69 -12.74
N PHE A 263 -18.27 -7.57 -11.83
CA PHE A 263 -18.16 -8.39 -10.62
C PHE A 263 -19.39 -8.24 -9.72
N THR A 264 -19.86 -7.02 -9.46
CA THR A 264 -21.09 -6.78 -8.68
C THR A 264 -22.28 -7.52 -9.31
N SER A 265 -22.48 -7.44 -10.63
CA SER A 265 -23.59 -8.14 -11.30
C SER A 265 -23.47 -9.68 -11.26
N LYS A 266 -22.25 -10.21 -11.44
CA LYS A 266 -21.99 -11.66 -11.57
C LYS A 266 -21.85 -12.36 -10.22
N MET A 267 -21.21 -11.75 -9.24
CA MET A 267 -20.75 -12.41 -8.00
C MET A 267 -21.43 -11.89 -6.73
N THR A 268 -22.21 -10.82 -6.77
CA THR A 268 -22.87 -10.26 -5.56
C THR A 268 -24.39 -10.36 -5.58
N LYS A 269 -25.01 -10.32 -4.39
CA LYS A 269 -26.44 -10.26 -4.17
C LYS A 269 -26.76 -9.18 -3.15
N GLU A 270 -27.87 -8.49 -3.34
CA GLU A 270 -28.42 -7.59 -2.34
C GLU A 270 -29.41 -8.34 -1.44
N MET A 271 -29.36 -8.10 -0.13
CA MET A 271 -30.20 -8.81 0.83
C MET A 271 -30.68 -7.87 1.94
N TRP A 272 -31.93 -8.04 2.36
CA TRP A 272 -32.45 -7.42 3.57
C TRP A 272 -32.08 -8.26 4.79
N VAL A 273 -31.45 -7.62 5.77
CA VAL A 273 -31.08 -8.26 7.03
C VAL A 273 -31.63 -7.50 8.22
N GLU A 274 -31.97 -8.25 9.26
CA GLU A 274 -32.46 -7.74 10.55
C GLU A 274 -31.45 -8.08 11.65
N HIS A 275 -31.13 -7.09 12.48
CA HIS A 275 -30.28 -7.29 13.64
C HIS A 275 -31.03 -8.09 14.71
N VAL A 276 -30.48 -9.23 15.15
CA VAL A 276 -31.18 -10.22 15.99
C VAL A 276 -31.75 -9.61 17.28
N THR A 277 -30.97 -8.80 18.00
CA THR A 277 -31.41 -8.09 19.22
C THR A 277 -32.22 -6.82 18.93
N THR A 278 -31.64 -5.84 18.24
CA THR A 278 -32.25 -4.50 18.06
C THR A 278 -33.41 -4.43 17.05
N LYS A 279 -33.70 -5.51 16.31
CA LYS A 279 -34.71 -5.61 15.23
C LYS A 279 -34.58 -4.58 14.10
N LYS A 280 -33.50 -3.79 14.07
CA LYS A 280 -33.22 -2.83 13.00
C LYS A 280 -32.96 -3.58 11.69
N ARG A 281 -33.67 -3.19 10.64
CA ARG A 281 -33.51 -3.73 9.29
C ARG A 281 -32.60 -2.83 8.45
N LYS A 282 -31.74 -3.43 7.63
CA LYS A 282 -30.96 -2.72 6.61
C LYS A 282 -30.77 -3.61 5.37
N LYS A 283 -30.60 -2.97 4.22
CA LYS A 283 -30.11 -3.62 3.00
C LYS A 283 -28.59 -3.73 3.10
N ILE A 284 -28.02 -4.87 2.73
CA ILE A 284 -26.58 -5.09 2.59
C ILE A 284 -26.27 -5.76 1.26
N VAL A 285 -25.02 -5.61 0.80
CA VAL A 285 -24.48 -6.38 -0.32
C VAL A 285 -23.64 -7.53 0.25
N LEU A 286 -23.76 -8.71 -0.33
CA LEU A 286 -22.97 -9.90 0.01
C LEU A 286 -22.50 -10.59 -1.28
N ARG A 287 -21.48 -11.44 -1.17
CA ARG A 287 -21.14 -12.39 -2.24
C ARG A 287 -22.27 -13.43 -2.39
N LYS A 288 -22.49 -13.98 -3.59
CA LYS A 288 -23.67 -14.85 -3.88
C LYS A 288 -23.65 -16.16 -3.08
N ASP A 289 -22.47 -16.70 -2.87
CA ASP A 289 -22.12 -17.87 -2.06
C ASP A 289 -22.12 -17.60 -0.54
N ASP A 290 -22.00 -16.33 -0.11
CA ASP A 290 -21.91 -15.97 1.31
C ASP A 290 -23.30 -15.84 1.98
N SER A 291 -23.35 -15.94 3.31
CA SER A 291 -24.59 -15.82 4.11
C SER A 291 -24.44 -14.73 5.20
N PRO A 292 -25.55 -14.09 5.65
CA PRO A 292 -25.49 -13.12 6.74
C PRO A 292 -24.87 -13.71 8.01
N LYS A 293 -23.81 -13.07 8.48
CA LYS A 293 -23.12 -13.42 9.74
C LYS A 293 -23.80 -12.68 10.92
N TYR A 294 -23.81 -13.32 12.09
CA TYR A 294 -24.28 -12.72 13.34
C TYR A 294 -23.59 -11.36 13.57
N PRO A 295 -24.30 -10.29 14.01
CA PRO A 295 -25.64 -10.27 14.61
C PRO A 295 -26.80 -10.08 13.61
N PHE A 296 -26.57 -10.29 12.31
CA PHE A 296 -27.59 -10.11 11.27
C PHE A 296 -28.16 -11.45 10.79
N LYS A 297 -29.49 -11.52 10.64
CA LYS A 297 -30.19 -12.63 9.98
C LYS A 297 -30.86 -12.15 8.70
N GLU A 298 -30.99 -13.03 7.70
CA GLU A 298 -31.80 -12.76 6.51
C GLU A 298 -33.27 -12.51 6.90
N VAL A 299 -33.90 -11.55 6.24
CA VAL A 299 -35.35 -11.37 6.24
C VAL A 299 -35.82 -11.32 4.80
N LYS A 300 -36.60 -12.34 4.41
CA LYS A 300 -37.38 -12.30 3.19
C LYS A 300 -38.47 -11.23 3.35
N LEU A 301 -38.62 -10.40 2.32
CA LEU A 301 -39.75 -9.47 2.17
C LEU A 301 -41.06 -10.27 2.01
#